data_AF-A0A8B3JPD9-F1
#
_entry.id   AF-A0A8B3JPD9-F1
#
_cell.length_a   1.000
_cell.length_b   1.000
_cell.length_c   1.000
_cell.angle_alpha   90.00
_cell.angle_beta   90.00
_cell.angle_gamma   90.00
#
_symmetry.space_group_name_H-M   'P 1'
#
loop_
_entity.id
_entity.type
_entity.pdbx_description
1 polymer ?
#
loop_
_entity_poly.entity_id
_entity_poly.type
_entity_poly.pdbx_seq_one_letter_code
_entity_poly.pdbx_strand_id
1 'polypeptide(L)'
;MNDELRELARAVIEKYHLTNLEDILREVPKTMCHVLQESDVFETWPADIVRLKFPEEHWDYYISRYEHFRDEVIRNLTPQDYLREMLKQTQRLPCFCSEMADVAAILYSQIINKPVYSLRNIFVNYLYLPRPWHCINAVVENERIRYFDISAYAQVLDRKRRKVVKPAELDGFDATDITFDFIEGPRWLQKEPYQRKIELTAGEIKDNFYPSPLEDKPFNEFLRTFN
;
A
#
# COMPACT_ATOMS: atom_id res chain seq x y z
N MET A 1 5.72 10.26 -15.70
CA MET A 1 4.25 10.15 -15.56
C MET A 1 3.57 10.71 -16.82
N ASN A 2 2.35 10.28 -17.21
CA ASN A 2 1.63 10.88 -18.35
C ASN A 2 0.92 12.20 -17.94
N ASP A 3 0.59 13.05 -18.91
CA ASP A 3 0.07 14.40 -18.64
C ASP A 3 -1.30 14.37 -17.96
N GLU A 4 -2.19 13.46 -18.37
CA GLU A 4 -3.50 13.31 -17.73
C GLU A 4 -3.38 12.97 -16.23
N LEU A 5 -2.48 12.04 -15.86
CA LEU A 5 -2.30 11.66 -14.47
C LEU A 5 -1.74 12.81 -13.63
N ARG A 6 -0.85 13.63 -14.22
CA ARG A 6 -0.33 14.85 -13.57
C ARG A 6 -1.43 15.87 -13.32
N GLU A 7 -2.29 16.13 -14.30
CA GLU A 7 -3.38 17.09 -14.16
C GLU A 7 -4.44 16.62 -13.16
N LEU A 8 -4.79 15.33 -13.17
CA LEU A 8 -5.68 14.75 -12.16
C LEU A 8 -5.09 14.87 -10.75
N ALA A 9 -3.80 14.56 -10.58
CA ALA A 9 -3.13 14.68 -9.29
C ALA A 9 -3.12 16.12 -8.78
N ARG A 10 -2.81 17.09 -9.65
CA ARG A 10 -2.87 18.53 -9.32
C ARG A 10 -4.26 18.97 -8.88
N ALA A 11 -5.29 18.55 -9.62
CA ALA A 11 -6.67 18.87 -9.27
C ALA A 11 -7.08 18.29 -7.91
N VAL A 12 -6.64 17.07 -7.58
CA VAL A 12 -6.89 16.46 -6.26
C VAL A 12 -6.15 17.24 -5.16
N ILE A 13 -4.89 17.58 -5.38
CA ILE A 13 -4.09 18.38 -4.44
C ILE A 13 -4.76 19.73 -4.17
N GLU A 14 -5.23 20.42 -5.21
CA GLU A 14 -5.91 21.71 -5.09
C GLU A 14 -7.25 21.57 -4.36
N LYS A 15 -8.09 20.61 -4.74
CA LYS A 15 -9.42 20.38 -4.14
C LYS A 15 -9.34 20.14 -2.62
N TYR A 16 -8.34 19.38 -2.17
CA TYR A 16 -8.21 18.98 -0.77
C TYR A 16 -7.14 19.77 0.00
N HIS A 17 -6.50 20.74 -0.64
CA HIS A 17 -5.37 21.50 -0.09
C HIS A 17 -4.28 20.59 0.50
N LEU A 18 -3.87 19.55 -0.24
CA LEU A 18 -2.88 18.59 0.22
C LEU A 18 -1.49 19.24 0.27
N THR A 19 -0.88 19.30 1.46
CA THR A 19 0.45 19.92 1.64
C THR A 19 1.53 18.94 2.10
N ASN A 20 1.14 17.79 2.63
CA ASN A 20 2.06 16.81 3.23
C ASN A 20 1.47 15.38 3.16
N LEU A 21 2.18 14.42 3.73
CA LEU A 21 1.76 13.02 3.76
C LEU A 21 0.57 12.80 4.70
N GLU A 22 0.45 13.56 5.78
CA GLU A 22 -0.65 13.48 6.73
C GLU A 22 -1.99 13.84 6.06
N ASP A 23 -1.98 14.83 5.17
CA ASP A 23 -3.14 15.19 4.35
C ASP A 23 -3.50 14.05 3.39
N ILE A 24 -2.52 13.44 2.73
CA ILE A 24 -2.74 12.29 1.84
C ILE A 24 -3.33 11.10 2.62
N LEU A 25 -2.76 10.78 3.78
CA LEU A 25 -3.21 9.69 4.66
C LEU A 25 -4.65 9.92 5.14
N ARG A 26 -5.05 11.17 5.35
CA ARG A 26 -6.42 11.52 5.75
C ARG A 26 -7.42 11.41 4.60
N GLU A 27 -7.04 11.82 3.39
CA GLU A 27 -7.99 11.96 2.29
C GLU A 27 -8.11 10.72 1.39
N VAL A 28 -7.01 10.02 1.13
CA VAL A 28 -7.01 8.83 0.23
C VAL A 28 -7.98 7.75 0.72
N PRO A 29 -8.01 7.34 2.00
CA PRO A 29 -8.89 6.27 2.47
C PRO A 29 -10.39 6.60 2.43
N LYS A 30 -10.76 7.88 2.30
CA LYS A 30 -12.16 8.28 2.14
C LYS A 30 -12.74 7.84 0.79
N THR A 31 -11.87 7.60 -0.20
CA THR A 31 -12.27 7.22 -1.55
C THR A 31 -11.71 5.86 -1.96
N MET A 32 -10.58 5.45 -1.39
CA MET A 32 -9.98 4.14 -1.61
C MET A 32 -10.25 3.25 -0.39
N CYS A 33 -10.71 2.02 -0.60
CA CYS A 33 -11.08 1.11 0.47
C CYS A 33 -10.33 -0.21 0.33
N HIS A 34 -9.44 -0.47 1.28
CA HIS A 34 -8.60 -1.66 1.26
C HIS A 34 -9.43 -2.92 1.55
N VAL A 35 -9.62 -3.77 0.54
CA VAL A 35 -10.59 -4.90 0.59
C VAL A 35 -10.29 -5.95 1.66
N LEU A 36 -9.05 -6.00 2.17
CA LEU A 36 -8.68 -6.87 3.30
C LEU A 36 -8.76 -6.21 4.68
N GLN A 37 -8.64 -4.88 4.76
CA GLN A 37 -8.73 -4.19 6.05
C GLN A 37 -10.18 -3.82 6.38
N GLU A 38 -10.97 -3.57 5.34
CA GLU A 38 -12.38 -3.22 5.43
C GLU A 38 -13.23 -4.23 4.64
N SER A 39 -12.99 -5.52 4.88
CA SER A 39 -13.66 -6.61 4.15
C SER A 39 -15.19 -6.57 4.26
N ASP A 40 -15.75 -5.95 5.31
CA ASP A 40 -17.20 -5.82 5.45
C ASP A 40 -17.81 -4.83 4.42
N VAL A 41 -17.04 -3.87 3.88
CA VAL A 41 -17.55 -2.87 2.91
C VAL A 41 -17.91 -3.50 1.57
N PHE A 42 -17.08 -4.45 1.11
CA PHE A 42 -17.29 -5.14 -0.17
C PHE A 42 -17.60 -6.61 -0.01
N GLU A 43 -17.70 -7.12 1.21
CA GLU A 43 -17.88 -8.54 1.53
C GLU A 43 -16.72 -9.42 0.98
N THR A 44 -15.49 -8.93 1.12
CA THR A 44 -14.26 -9.48 0.50
C THR A 44 -13.35 -10.13 1.53
N TRP A 45 -13.89 -10.98 2.39
CA TRP A 45 -13.09 -11.69 3.40
C TRP A 45 -12.15 -12.72 2.75
N PRO A 46 -10.88 -12.83 3.20
CA PRO A 46 -9.98 -13.91 2.83
C PRO A 46 -10.56 -15.30 3.11
N ALA A 47 -10.18 -16.31 2.33
CA ALA A 47 -10.72 -17.68 2.46
C ALA A 47 -10.53 -18.30 3.86
N ASP A 48 -9.42 -18.01 4.53
CA ASP A 48 -9.17 -18.41 5.92
C ASP A 48 -10.13 -17.73 6.89
N ILE A 49 -10.44 -16.46 6.70
CA ILE A 49 -11.45 -15.74 7.50
C ILE A 49 -12.86 -16.24 7.20
N VAL A 50 -13.17 -16.52 5.93
CA VAL A 50 -14.48 -17.06 5.52
C VAL A 50 -14.78 -18.36 6.27
N ARG A 51 -13.81 -19.27 6.32
CA ARG A 51 -13.93 -20.56 7.02
C ARG A 51 -14.11 -20.43 8.54
N LEU A 52 -13.65 -19.33 9.12
CA LEU A 52 -13.79 -19.04 10.55
C LEU A 52 -15.08 -18.27 10.88
N LYS A 53 -15.60 -17.48 9.94
CA LYS A 53 -16.71 -16.54 10.16
C LYS A 53 -18.07 -17.08 9.70
N PHE A 54 -18.11 -17.90 8.67
CA PHE A 54 -19.37 -18.31 8.02
C PHE A 54 -19.57 -19.83 8.00
N PRO A 55 -20.83 -20.32 7.96
CA PRO A 55 -21.15 -21.71 7.66
C PRO A 55 -20.62 -22.16 6.28
N GLU A 56 -20.33 -23.45 6.15
CA GLU A 56 -19.72 -24.05 4.95
C GLU A 56 -20.51 -23.80 3.67
N GLU A 57 -21.85 -23.81 3.75
CA GLU A 57 -22.75 -23.53 2.62
C GLU A 57 -22.57 -22.14 1.98
N HIS A 58 -21.93 -21.20 2.67
CA HIS A 58 -21.67 -19.84 2.17
C HIS A 58 -20.23 -19.62 1.71
N TRP A 59 -19.34 -20.60 1.86
CA TRP A 59 -17.91 -20.39 1.60
C TRP A 59 -17.63 -20.05 0.15
N ASP A 60 -18.20 -20.80 -0.79
CA ASP A 60 -17.99 -20.59 -2.22
C ASP A 60 -18.42 -19.18 -2.66
N TYR A 61 -19.54 -18.69 -2.13
CA TYR A 61 -20.01 -17.33 -2.41
C TYR A 61 -18.97 -16.28 -2.02
N TYR A 62 -18.50 -16.30 -0.77
CA TYR A 62 -17.57 -15.28 -0.28
C TYR A 62 -16.17 -15.41 -0.88
N ILE A 63 -15.71 -16.65 -1.14
CA ILE A 63 -14.43 -16.90 -1.82
C ILE A 63 -14.50 -16.35 -3.25
N SER A 64 -15.51 -16.72 -4.04
CA SER A 64 -15.66 -16.22 -5.41
C SER A 64 -15.83 -14.71 -5.46
N ARG A 65 -16.50 -14.12 -4.46
CA ARG A 65 -16.63 -12.67 -4.34
C ARG A 65 -15.28 -11.98 -4.13
N TYR A 66 -14.45 -12.47 -3.21
CA TYR A 66 -13.10 -11.95 -3.04
C TYR A 66 -12.25 -12.10 -4.31
N GLU A 67 -12.35 -13.25 -4.99
CA GLU A 67 -11.63 -13.51 -6.24
C GLU A 67 -12.07 -12.58 -7.38
N HIS A 68 -13.36 -12.32 -7.53
CA HIS A 68 -13.88 -11.34 -8.49
C HIS A 68 -13.29 -9.94 -8.26
N PHE A 69 -13.26 -9.46 -7.01
CA PHE A 69 -12.65 -8.16 -6.70
C PHE A 69 -11.14 -8.16 -6.98
N ARG A 70 -10.44 -9.23 -6.60
CA ARG A 70 -8.99 -9.37 -6.79
C ARG A 70 -8.58 -9.42 -8.26
N ASP A 71 -9.23 -10.29 -9.03
CA ASP A 71 -8.75 -10.69 -10.36
C ASP A 71 -9.40 -9.88 -11.49
N GLU A 72 -10.59 -9.30 -11.24
CA GLU A 72 -11.37 -8.59 -12.26
C GLU A 72 -11.56 -7.12 -11.92
N VAL A 73 -12.09 -6.78 -10.74
CA VAL A 73 -12.43 -5.38 -10.43
C VAL A 73 -11.18 -4.54 -10.23
N ILE A 74 -10.36 -4.85 -9.22
CA ILE A 74 -9.19 -4.04 -8.85
C ILE A 74 -8.15 -4.06 -9.98
N ARG A 75 -7.99 -5.21 -10.66
CA ARG A 75 -7.05 -5.36 -11.78
C ARG A 75 -7.34 -4.40 -12.94
N ASN A 76 -8.60 -4.02 -13.14
CA ASN A 76 -9.02 -3.10 -14.20
C ASN A 76 -9.04 -1.63 -13.75
N LEU A 77 -8.78 -1.34 -12.48
CA LEU A 77 -8.69 0.04 -11.98
C LEU A 77 -7.27 0.58 -12.18
N THR A 78 -7.20 1.80 -12.70
CA THR A 78 -5.95 2.54 -12.89
C THR A 78 -5.79 3.63 -11.82
N PRO A 79 -4.58 4.15 -11.58
CA PRO A 79 -4.40 5.33 -10.72
C PRO A 79 -5.26 6.53 -11.14
N GLN A 80 -5.51 6.71 -12.45
CA GLN A 80 -6.42 7.75 -12.95
C GLN A 80 -7.85 7.56 -12.44
N ASP A 81 -8.35 6.33 -12.36
CA ASP A 81 -9.72 6.07 -11.91
C ASP A 81 -9.90 6.45 -10.44
N TYR A 82 -8.90 6.13 -9.60
CA TYR A 82 -8.90 6.55 -8.20
C TYR A 82 -8.84 8.07 -8.06
N LEU A 83 -7.96 8.76 -8.78
CA LEU A 83 -7.88 10.23 -8.72
C LEU A 83 -9.16 10.90 -9.24
N ARG A 84 -9.76 10.38 -10.32
CA ARG A 84 -11.07 10.86 -10.81
C ARG A 84 -12.16 10.65 -9.77
N GLU A 85 -12.18 9.51 -9.10
CA GLU A 85 -13.14 9.27 -8.03
C GLU A 85 -12.91 10.21 -6.85
N MET A 86 -11.66 10.49 -6.48
CA MET A 86 -11.35 11.49 -5.44
C MET A 86 -11.89 12.88 -5.81
N LEU A 87 -11.92 13.24 -7.10
CA LEU A 87 -12.53 14.49 -7.54
C LEU A 87 -14.07 14.47 -7.49
N LYS A 88 -14.70 13.32 -7.74
CA LYS A 88 -16.16 13.17 -7.81
C LYS A 88 -16.82 12.89 -6.44
N GLN A 89 -16.16 12.08 -5.60
CA GLN A 89 -16.66 11.57 -4.31
C GLN A 89 -18.03 10.89 -4.40
N THR A 90 -18.24 10.05 -5.40
CA THR A 90 -19.51 9.33 -5.59
C THR A 90 -19.52 7.99 -4.87
N GLN A 91 -18.37 7.33 -4.74
CA GLN A 91 -18.25 6.03 -4.08
C GLN A 91 -16.83 5.78 -3.55
N ARG A 92 -16.70 4.76 -2.71
CA ARG A 92 -15.39 4.20 -2.36
C ARG A 92 -15.04 3.11 -3.38
N LEU A 93 -13.85 3.16 -3.95
CA LEU A 93 -13.35 2.14 -4.86
C LEU A 93 -12.58 1.06 -4.08
N PRO A 94 -12.74 -0.22 -4.45
CA PRO A 94 -11.95 -1.29 -3.86
C PRO A 94 -10.49 -1.16 -4.28
N CYS A 95 -9.57 -1.44 -3.37
CA CYS A 95 -8.14 -1.45 -3.67
C CYS A 95 -7.38 -2.42 -2.77
N PHE A 96 -6.12 -2.71 -3.14
CA PHE A 96 -5.10 -3.24 -2.25
C PHE A 96 -4.07 -2.16 -1.88
N CYS A 97 -3.12 -2.52 -1.03
CA CYS A 97 -1.99 -1.68 -0.65
C CYS A 97 -1.20 -1.17 -1.87
N SER A 98 -1.14 -1.93 -2.96
CA SER A 98 -0.46 -1.53 -4.20
C SER A 98 -1.07 -0.30 -4.86
N GLU A 99 -2.39 -0.25 -4.98
CA GLU A 99 -3.06 0.89 -5.62
C GLU A 99 -3.00 2.11 -4.71
N MET A 100 -3.15 1.92 -3.39
CA MET A 100 -2.98 3.01 -2.42
C MET A 100 -1.57 3.58 -2.46
N ALA A 101 -0.54 2.73 -2.50
CA ALA A 101 0.86 3.16 -2.60
C ALA A 101 1.13 3.92 -3.91
N ASP A 102 0.57 3.47 -5.03
CA ASP A 102 0.72 4.17 -6.32
C ASP A 102 0.07 5.56 -6.29
N VAL A 103 -1.18 5.67 -5.83
CA VAL A 103 -1.90 6.95 -5.73
C VAL A 103 -1.18 7.90 -4.76
N ALA A 104 -0.73 7.39 -3.62
CA ALA A 104 0.05 8.16 -2.65
C ALA A 104 1.36 8.68 -3.23
N ALA A 105 2.11 7.84 -3.95
CA ALA A 105 3.35 8.25 -4.60
C ALA A 105 3.12 9.32 -5.67
N ILE A 106 2.06 9.19 -6.46
CA ILE A 106 1.67 10.19 -7.46
C ILE A 106 1.39 11.52 -6.78
N LEU A 107 0.50 11.55 -5.77
CA LEU A 107 0.14 12.78 -5.07
C LEU A 107 1.37 13.42 -4.39
N TYR A 108 2.13 12.62 -3.65
CA TYR A 108 3.25 13.14 -2.88
C TYR A 108 4.39 13.61 -3.77
N SER A 109 4.72 12.88 -4.85
CA SER A 109 5.74 13.32 -5.82
C SER A 109 5.43 14.69 -6.43
N GLN A 110 4.15 15.02 -6.64
CA GLN A 110 3.73 16.34 -7.10
C GLN A 110 3.85 17.42 -6.02
N ILE A 111 3.56 17.10 -4.76
CA ILE A 111 3.71 18.03 -3.63
C ILE A 111 5.18 18.42 -3.42
N ILE A 112 6.08 17.44 -3.39
CA ILE A 112 7.51 17.68 -3.08
C ILE A 112 8.38 17.93 -4.31
N ASN A 113 7.84 17.73 -5.51
CA ASN A 113 8.55 17.79 -6.79
C ASN A 113 9.83 16.94 -6.82
N LYS A 114 9.74 15.72 -6.29
CA LYS A 114 10.83 14.73 -6.24
C LYS A 114 10.31 13.33 -6.54
N PRO A 115 11.20 12.39 -6.95
CA PRO A 115 10.86 10.99 -7.09
C PRO A 115 10.30 10.40 -5.80
N VAL A 116 9.17 9.72 -5.92
CA VAL A 116 8.62 8.84 -4.87
C VAL A 116 8.56 7.43 -5.41
N TYR A 117 8.94 6.47 -4.59
CA TYR A 117 9.06 5.07 -4.95
C TYR A 117 7.95 4.29 -4.27
N SER A 118 7.20 3.48 -5.02
CA SER A 118 6.35 2.42 -4.46
C SER A 118 7.15 1.14 -4.40
N LEU A 119 7.38 0.69 -3.19
CA LEU A 119 8.10 -0.52 -2.86
C LEU A 119 7.09 -1.64 -2.60
N ARG A 120 7.14 -2.69 -3.41
CA ARG A 120 6.14 -3.77 -3.44
C ARG A 120 6.71 -5.07 -2.91
N ASN A 121 5.87 -5.96 -2.38
CA ASN A 121 6.29 -7.23 -1.78
C ASN A 121 7.30 -7.04 -0.64
N ILE A 122 7.00 -6.11 0.26
CA ILE A 122 7.76 -5.88 1.48
C ILE A 122 7.13 -6.62 2.65
N PHE A 123 7.98 -7.13 3.53
CA PHE A 123 7.58 -7.64 4.83
C PHE A 123 7.56 -6.50 5.85
N VAL A 124 6.47 -6.41 6.60
CA VAL A 124 6.30 -5.42 7.66
C VAL A 124 5.85 -6.11 8.93
N ASN A 125 6.28 -5.58 10.08
CA ASN A 125 5.97 -6.21 11.37
C ASN A 125 4.71 -5.65 12.05
N TYR A 126 4.11 -4.59 11.50
CA TYR A 126 2.91 -3.94 12.02
C TYR A 126 1.62 -4.38 11.33
N LEU A 127 1.67 -5.36 10.42
CA LEU A 127 0.46 -5.94 9.81
C LEU A 127 0.40 -7.45 10.02
N TYR A 128 -0.83 -7.98 10.08
CA TYR A 128 -1.08 -9.41 10.01
C TYR A 128 -1.31 -9.81 8.55
N LEU A 129 -0.29 -10.38 7.91
CA LEU A 129 -0.33 -10.71 6.48
C LEU A 129 -0.26 -12.23 6.26
N PRO A 130 -1.29 -12.86 5.66
CA PRO A 130 -1.26 -14.29 5.35
C PRO A 130 -0.34 -14.64 4.17
N ARG A 131 -0.01 -13.67 3.31
CA ARG A 131 0.96 -13.77 2.20
C ARG A 131 1.89 -12.55 2.22
N PRO A 132 3.13 -12.65 1.70
CA PRO A 132 4.20 -11.66 1.93
C PRO A 132 4.06 -10.34 1.15
N TRP A 133 2.84 -9.94 0.81
CA TRP A 133 2.62 -8.85 -0.13
C TRP A 133 2.07 -7.65 0.61
N HIS A 134 3.00 -6.79 0.99
CA HIS A 134 2.68 -5.42 1.35
C HIS A 134 3.34 -4.43 0.40
N CYS A 135 2.73 -3.27 0.26
CA CYS A 135 3.29 -2.17 -0.51
C CYS A 135 3.40 -0.94 0.39
N ILE A 136 4.58 -0.36 0.47
CA ILE A 136 4.84 0.92 1.12
C ILE A 136 5.50 1.85 0.12
N ASN A 137 5.63 3.11 0.49
CA ASN A 137 6.34 4.08 -0.30
C ASN A 137 7.66 4.49 0.35
N ALA A 138 8.57 5.01 -0.46
CA ALA A 138 9.82 5.58 -0.01
C ALA A 138 10.17 6.84 -0.79
N VAL A 139 10.88 7.75 -0.14
CA VAL A 139 11.40 8.99 -0.71
C VAL A 139 12.76 9.31 -0.11
N VAL A 140 13.61 10.02 -0.86
CA VAL A 140 14.87 10.56 -0.34
C VAL A 140 14.63 11.99 0.18
N GLU A 141 14.69 12.16 1.50
CA GLU A 141 14.57 13.45 2.18
C GLU A 141 15.69 13.58 3.22
N ASN A 142 16.33 14.75 3.29
CA ASN A 142 17.38 15.04 4.28
C ASN A 142 18.49 13.96 4.33
N GLU A 143 18.97 13.51 3.17
CA GLU A 143 20.02 12.48 3.03
C GLU A 143 19.68 11.11 3.65
N ARG A 144 18.40 10.84 3.92
CA ARG A 144 17.91 9.53 4.36
C ARG A 144 16.78 9.03 3.47
N ILE A 145 16.52 7.72 3.56
CA ILE A 145 15.29 7.14 3.04
C ILE A 145 14.21 7.32 4.11
N ARG A 146 13.12 7.97 3.73
CA ARG A 146 11.89 8.04 4.52
C ARG A 146 10.88 7.08 3.92
N TYR A 147 10.29 6.22 4.75
CA TYR A 147 9.28 5.25 4.35
C TYR A 147 7.90 5.69 4.86
N PHE A 148 6.84 5.39 4.13
CA PHE A 148 5.47 5.68 4.56
C PHE A 148 4.48 4.66 3.99
N ASP A 149 3.36 4.45 4.67
CA ASP A 149 2.33 3.48 4.28
C ASP A 149 0.93 4.07 4.43
N ILE A 150 0.38 4.54 3.31
CA ILE A 150 -0.99 5.07 3.27
C ILE A 150 -2.05 3.97 3.48
N SER A 151 -1.69 2.70 3.31
CA SER A 151 -2.61 1.60 3.55
C SER A 151 -2.70 1.19 5.02
N ALA A 152 -1.79 1.62 5.90
CA ALA A 152 -1.90 1.43 7.35
C ALA A 152 -2.77 2.51 8.03
N TYR A 153 -3.94 2.80 7.48
CA TYR A 153 -4.84 3.86 7.98
C TYR A 153 -5.90 3.35 8.96
N ALA A 154 -6.41 2.13 8.77
CA ALA A 154 -7.52 1.61 9.56
C ALA A 154 -7.02 0.88 10.81
N GLN A 155 -6.09 -0.04 10.62
CA GLN A 155 -5.64 -0.94 11.68
C GLN A 155 -4.23 -1.47 11.44
N VAL A 156 -3.54 -1.74 12.55
CA VAL A 156 -2.22 -2.37 12.61
C VAL A 156 -2.22 -3.49 13.66
N LEU A 157 -1.23 -4.37 13.60
CA LEU A 157 -1.04 -5.48 14.52
C LEU A 157 -0.01 -5.10 15.59
N ASP A 158 -0.45 -4.97 16.84
CA ASP A 158 0.44 -5.02 17.99
C ASP A 158 0.80 -6.50 18.25
N ARG A 159 1.99 -6.90 17.80
CA ARG A 159 2.49 -8.27 17.99
C ARG A 159 2.72 -8.64 19.44
N LYS A 160 3.16 -7.69 20.28
CA LYS A 160 3.43 -7.92 21.70
C LYS A 160 2.15 -8.23 22.46
N ARG A 161 1.08 -7.51 22.15
CA ARG A 161 -0.25 -7.70 22.73
C ARG A 161 -1.11 -8.71 21.96
N ARG A 162 -0.65 -9.15 20.78
CA ARG A 162 -1.38 -10.03 19.83
C ARG A 162 -2.77 -9.48 19.51
N LYS A 163 -2.86 -8.18 19.27
CA LYS A 163 -4.13 -7.48 19.07
C LYS A 163 -4.05 -6.55 17.87
N VAL A 164 -5.15 -6.47 17.13
CA VAL A 164 -5.37 -5.42 16.14
C VAL A 164 -5.76 -4.12 16.86
N VAL A 165 -5.05 -3.03 16.56
CA VAL A 165 -5.22 -1.71 17.15
C VAL A 165 -5.25 -0.65 16.06
N LYS A 166 -5.71 0.57 16.37
CA LYS A 166 -5.57 1.69 15.43
C LYS A 166 -4.09 2.06 15.29
N PRO A 167 -3.66 2.60 14.13
CA PRO A 167 -2.26 3.03 13.93
C PRO A 167 -1.70 3.89 15.07
N ALA A 168 -2.48 4.88 15.52
CA ALA A 168 -2.09 5.79 16.60
C ALA A 168 -1.99 5.14 18.01
N GLU A 169 -2.45 3.89 18.17
CA GLU A 169 -2.36 3.14 19.42
C GLU A 169 -1.14 2.20 19.46
N LEU A 170 -0.39 2.07 18.36
CA LEU A 170 0.83 1.27 18.31
C LEU A 170 2.03 2.16 18.64
N ASP A 171 2.64 1.94 19.80
CA ASP A 171 3.76 2.74 20.30
C ASP A 171 4.89 2.85 19.26
N GLY A 172 5.26 4.09 18.91
CA GLY A 172 6.34 4.38 17.98
C GLY A 172 5.99 4.23 16.49
N PHE A 173 4.79 3.78 16.14
CA PHE A 173 4.37 3.65 14.75
C PHE A 173 3.88 4.98 14.19
N ASP A 174 4.48 5.41 13.07
CA ASP A 174 4.02 6.53 12.27
C ASP A 174 3.90 6.11 10.80
N ALA A 175 2.67 6.14 10.27
CA ALA A 175 2.40 5.77 8.90
C ALA A 175 3.00 6.75 7.88
N THR A 176 3.36 7.98 8.26
CA THR A 176 4.00 8.95 7.35
C THR A 176 5.53 8.97 7.47
N ASP A 177 6.12 8.30 8.45
CA ASP A 177 7.57 8.13 8.62
C ASP A 177 7.89 6.82 9.35
N ILE A 178 7.69 5.71 8.64
CA ILE A 178 7.87 4.37 9.17
C ILE A 178 9.35 4.13 9.43
N THR A 179 9.67 3.87 10.70
CA THR A 179 11.02 3.54 11.11
C THR A 179 11.42 2.14 10.61
N PHE A 180 12.72 1.94 10.39
CA PHE A 180 13.23 0.73 9.75
C PHE A 180 12.95 -0.54 10.57
N ASP A 181 12.77 -0.45 11.88
CA ASP A 181 12.37 -1.57 12.74
C ASP A 181 10.96 -2.08 12.42
N PHE A 182 10.10 -1.27 11.81
CA PHE A 182 8.78 -1.68 11.33
C PHE A 182 8.80 -2.40 9.97
N ILE A 183 9.93 -2.34 9.27
CA ILE A 183 10.17 -2.98 7.97
C ILE A 183 11.07 -4.20 8.22
N GLU A 184 10.59 -5.41 7.93
CA GLU A 184 11.29 -6.63 8.34
C GLU A 184 12.45 -7.05 7.43
N GLY A 185 13.52 -7.56 8.08
CA GLY A 185 14.53 -8.49 7.57
C GLY A 185 15.73 -8.59 8.55
N PRO A 186 16.29 -9.78 8.92
CA PRO A 186 16.18 -11.14 8.38
C PRO A 186 15.73 -12.20 9.42
N ARG A 187 14.80 -11.90 10.33
CA ARG A 187 14.28 -12.89 11.29
C ARG A 187 12.81 -12.68 11.58
N TRP A 188 11.96 -13.14 10.68
CA TRP A 188 10.91 -14.12 10.98
C TRP A 188 10.23 -14.54 9.66
N LEU A 189 10.22 -15.85 9.40
CA LEU A 189 9.52 -16.54 8.31
C LEU A 189 9.91 -16.18 6.87
N GLN A 190 11.22 -16.05 6.62
CA GLN A 190 11.74 -16.39 5.29
C GLN A 190 11.53 -17.88 5.04
N LYS A 191 10.54 -18.22 4.21
CA LYS A 191 10.84 -19.21 3.17
C LYS A 191 11.78 -18.50 2.19
N GLU A 192 13.06 -18.62 2.50
CA GLU A 192 14.22 -18.31 1.65
C GLU A 192 13.96 -18.68 0.17
N PRO A 193 14.56 -17.94 -0.79
CA PRO A 193 16.02 -17.74 -0.83
C PRO A 193 16.60 -16.32 -0.92
N TYR A 194 15.83 -15.23 -0.81
CA TYR A 194 16.37 -13.89 -1.15
C TYR A 194 16.22 -12.85 -0.03
N GLN A 195 17.34 -12.36 0.50
CA GLN A 195 17.37 -11.25 1.47
C GLN A 195 17.29 -9.89 0.75
N ARG A 196 16.17 -9.17 0.92
CA ARG A 196 15.99 -7.84 0.33
C ARG A 196 16.68 -6.79 1.19
N LYS A 197 17.40 -5.88 0.55
CA LYS A 197 18.09 -4.75 1.14
C LYS A 197 17.86 -3.54 0.25
N ILE A 198 17.34 -2.49 0.87
CA ILE A 198 17.13 -1.19 0.25
C ILE A 198 18.12 -0.21 0.90
N GLU A 199 18.92 0.46 0.10
CA GLU A 199 19.97 1.37 0.56
C GLU A 199 20.01 2.66 -0.25
N LEU A 200 20.56 3.72 0.34
CA LEU A 200 20.77 5.00 -0.34
C LEU A 200 22.18 5.03 -0.91
N THR A 201 22.30 5.10 -2.24
CA THR A 201 23.58 5.19 -2.93
C THR A 201 23.56 6.41 -3.85
N ALA A 202 24.45 7.36 -3.59
CA ALA A 202 24.57 8.60 -4.37
C ALA A 202 23.25 9.38 -4.54
N GLY A 203 22.43 9.42 -3.49
CA GLY A 203 21.13 10.12 -3.52
C GLY A 203 20.00 9.34 -4.19
N GLU A 204 20.25 8.12 -4.65
CA GLU A 204 19.23 7.24 -5.23
C GLU A 204 18.96 6.03 -4.34
N ILE A 205 17.70 5.62 -4.28
CA ILE A 205 17.33 4.36 -3.64
C ILE A 205 17.78 3.20 -4.54
N LYS A 206 18.63 2.33 -4.01
CA LYS A 206 19.03 1.06 -4.62
C LYS A 206 18.38 -0.09 -3.88
N ASP A 207 17.85 -1.03 -4.64
CA ASP A 207 17.23 -2.26 -4.15
C ASP A 207 18.04 -3.44 -4.68
N ASN A 208 18.57 -4.28 -3.78
CA ASN A 208 19.36 -5.45 -4.17
C ASN A 208 18.51 -6.58 -4.80
N PHE A 209 17.19 -6.43 -4.83
CA PHE A 209 16.28 -7.28 -5.61
C PHE A 209 16.24 -6.91 -7.10
N TYR A 210 17.10 -5.99 -7.53
CA TYR A 210 17.24 -5.62 -8.93
C TYR A 210 18.52 -6.20 -9.57
N PRO A 211 18.43 -6.90 -10.72
CA PRO A 211 17.20 -7.33 -11.39
C PRO A 211 16.44 -8.39 -10.57
N SER A 212 15.13 -8.52 -10.82
CA SER A 212 14.27 -9.51 -10.15
C SER A 212 14.94 -10.88 -10.14
N PRO A 213 15.02 -11.59 -9.00
CA PRO A 213 15.59 -12.94 -8.96
C PRO A 213 14.68 -13.95 -9.69
N LEU A 214 13.44 -13.55 -10.00
CA LEU A 214 12.54 -14.27 -10.89
C LEU A 214 12.70 -13.65 -12.28
N GLU A 215 13.42 -14.36 -13.16
CA GLU A 215 13.79 -13.89 -14.51
C GLU A 215 12.57 -13.43 -15.35
N ASP A 216 11.39 -13.99 -15.07
CA ASP A 216 10.14 -13.70 -15.79
C ASP A 216 9.34 -12.51 -15.24
N LYS A 217 9.79 -11.87 -14.16
CA LYS A 217 9.01 -10.83 -13.47
C LYS A 217 9.52 -9.41 -13.78
N PRO A 218 8.63 -8.49 -14.18
CA PRO A 218 9.02 -7.13 -14.53
C PRO A 218 9.41 -6.32 -13.29
N PHE A 219 10.26 -5.30 -13.48
CA PHE A 219 10.70 -4.37 -12.43
C PHE A 219 9.55 -3.79 -11.59
N ASN A 220 8.44 -3.44 -12.25
CA ASN A 220 7.25 -2.88 -11.62
C ASN A 220 6.58 -3.80 -10.58
N GLU A 221 6.95 -5.09 -10.52
CA GLU A 221 6.49 -6.01 -9.49
C GLU A 221 7.09 -5.71 -8.11
N PHE A 222 8.29 -5.11 -8.06
CA PHE A 222 9.03 -4.91 -6.80
C PHE A 222 9.28 -3.44 -6.47
N LEU A 223 9.47 -2.61 -7.50
CA LEU A 223 9.79 -1.20 -7.36
C LEU A 223 9.16 -0.41 -8.51
N ARG A 224 8.47 0.68 -8.18
CA ARG A 224 7.90 1.60 -9.18
C ARG A 224 8.22 3.04 -8.79
N THR A 225 8.76 3.81 -9.73
CA THR A 225 9.16 5.20 -9.49
C THR A 225 8.15 6.18 -10.10
N PHE A 226 7.83 7.25 -9.38
CA PHE A 226 6.90 8.29 -9.79
C PHE A 226 7.59 9.65 -9.84
N ASN A 227 7.69 10.19 -11.07
CA ASN A 227 8.26 11.49 -11.45
C ASN A 227 7.36 12.18 -12.48
#